data_AF-A0A8C7NBS4-F1
#
_entry.id   AF-A0A8C7NBS4-F1
#
_cell.length_a   1.000
_cell.length_b   1.000
_cell.length_c   1.000
_cell.angle_alpha   90.00
_cell.angle_beta   90.00
_cell.angle_gamma   90.00
#
_symmetry.space_group_name_H-M   'P 1'
#
loop_
_entity.id
_entity.type
_entity.pdbx_description
1 polymer ?
#
loop_
_entity_poly.entity_id
_entity_poly.type
_entity_poly.pdbx_seq_one_letter_code
_entity_poly.pdbx_strand_id
1 'polypeptide(L)'
;MHLTQDPKVEIGLSDQGTVNPAFGGPDSGQSERIDMDGAHTEGLEEGQEDQNKGLDLVYSINDRPPWYLCILLGFQHYILAFGGIIAVPLILAEPLCIGNNNAAKSLLISTIFFVSGVCTLLQTTIGTRLPILQGGTFSFITPTLAILALPKWQCPAPSAMSQQLQNATGSLLMDSDEVWKLRMREIQGAILVSSLLQLVLGLSGLVGLVLKFIGPLAIAPTINLIGLSLFIEAGKKSGAHWGIAALTVCLILLFSQYLSKVEVPLIAYKDKKWEVFQYPLFKLFSALFGMCGAWLVCFLLTIFEALPSQPDQYGYTARTDVNLDAITSAPWFHVPYPGQWGMPTVSVSSVLGMMAGVLASTMESIGDYYACARLSGAPPPPTHAINRGIAVEGIGCILAALWGSGNGTTSYSQNIAALGITKVGSRLVLQTAGLLMIILGLVGKFGAIFITIPDPVIGGMFLVMFGMIAAVGISNLQYVDLNSSRNLLILGFSTFSGLVLPTWFHSNPGIIDTGVKELDQVIVVLFTTHMFIGGFFGFVLDNTIPGTEKERGIKSWRKKVTEEGSTMTERSCYDIPFCTNCLQRFKFFQYLPFLPSYKSPELRT
;
A
#
# COMPACT_ATOMS: atom_id res chain seq x y z
N MET A 1 -17.49 16.34 -61.18
CA MET A 1 -18.88 16.55 -61.61
C MET A 1 -19.76 16.36 -60.38
N HIS A 2 -20.40 17.46 -59.97
CA HIS A 2 -21.46 17.64 -58.97
C HIS A 2 -21.37 17.11 -57.53
N LEU A 3 -21.11 18.11 -56.67
CA LEU A 3 -21.56 18.33 -55.29
C LEU A 3 -23.10 18.45 -55.16
N THR A 4 -23.62 18.10 -53.98
CA THR A 4 -24.66 18.81 -53.18
C THR A 4 -24.72 18.14 -51.79
N GLN A 5 -25.05 18.77 -50.66
CA GLN A 5 -25.02 20.16 -50.16
C GLN A 5 -25.27 20.08 -48.63
N ASP A 6 -24.72 21.06 -47.93
CA ASP A 6 -24.65 21.37 -46.49
C ASP A 6 -26.06 21.57 -45.80
N PRO A 7 -26.22 21.78 -44.45
CA PRO A 7 -25.55 22.89 -43.76
C PRO A 7 -25.06 22.74 -42.32
N LYS A 8 -24.00 23.53 -42.08
CA LYS A 8 -23.45 24.04 -40.82
C LYS A 8 -24.42 24.94 -40.04
N VAL A 9 -24.24 24.99 -38.72
CA VAL A 9 -24.71 26.09 -37.86
C VAL A 9 -23.49 26.74 -37.21
N GLU A 10 -23.32 28.04 -37.46
CA GLU A 10 -22.29 28.94 -36.93
C GLU A 10 -22.61 29.39 -35.50
N ILE A 11 -21.57 29.53 -34.68
CA ILE A 11 -21.64 30.15 -33.35
C ILE A 11 -21.26 31.63 -33.53
N GLY A 12 -22.25 32.51 -33.37
CA GLY A 12 -22.09 33.95 -33.48
C GLY A 12 -21.37 34.56 -32.26
N LEU A 13 -20.23 35.19 -32.52
CA LEU A 13 -19.65 36.25 -31.69
C LEU A 13 -20.33 37.57 -32.05
N SER A 14 -20.66 38.38 -31.06
CA SER A 14 -21.04 39.79 -31.26
C SER A 14 -20.45 40.63 -30.15
N ASP A 15 -19.35 41.30 -30.49
CA ASP A 15 -18.86 42.51 -29.82
C ASP A 15 -19.73 43.70 -30.25
N GLN A 16 -20.20 44.48 -29.29
CA GLN A 16 -20.51 45.90 -29.50
C GLN A 16 -19.88 46.70 -28.36
N GLY A 17 -18.98 47.61 -28.72
CA GLY A 17 -18.17 48.40 -27.82
C GLY A 17 -18.85 49.66 -27.27
N THR A 18 -18.28 50.12 -26.14
CA THR A 18 -18.10 51.51 -25.65
C THR A 18 -19.32 52.43 -25.65
N VAL A 19 -19.70 53.04 -24.51
CA VAL A 19 -19.14 54.33 -24.01
C VAL A 19 -19.53 54.53 -22.53
N ASN A 20 -18.59 55.04 -21.73
CA ASN A 20 -18.73 55.53 -20.34
C ASN A 20 -19.31 56.98 -20.37
N PRO A 21 -20.01 57.50 -19.34
CA PRO A 21 -19.27 58.02 -18.18
C PRO A 21 -20.00 58.03 -16.82
N ALA A 22 -19.19 58.27 -15.80
CA ALA A 22 -19.49 58.56 -14.40
C ALA A 22 -20.55 59.66 -14.15
N PHE A 23 -21.28 59.55 -13.04
CA PHE A 23 -21.33 60.49 -11.88
C PHE A 23 -22.58 60.24 -11.01
N GLY A 24 -22.40 60.24 -9.67
CA GLY A 24 -23.41 60.68 -8.69
C GLY A 24 -24.18 59.61 -7.91
N GLY A 25 -23.87 59.46 -6.61
CA GLY A 25 -24.89 59.13 -5.59
C GLY A 25 -25.72 60.39 -5.23
N PRO A 26 -26.51 60.44 -4.13
CA PRO A 26 -26.73 59.45 -3.06
C PRO A 26 -28.23 59.28 -2.65
N ASP A 27 -28.47 58.64 -1.50
CA ASP A 27 -29.61 58.79 -0.57
C ASP A 27 -30.83 57.84 -0.61
N SER A 28 -30.81 56.92 0.35
CA SER A 28 -31.80 56.63 1.42
C SER A 28 -33.31 56.73 1.18
N GLY A 29 -34.05 55.67 1.53
CA GLY A 29 -35.49 55.74 1.81
C GLY A 29 -36.21 54.39 2.00
N GLN A 30 -36.34 53.98 3.26
CA GLN A 30 -37.34 53.09 3.90
C GLN A 30 -38.35 52.25 3.08
N SER A 31 -38.30 50.93 3.33
CA SER A 31 -39.37 50.03 3.82
C SER A 31 -40.80 50.15 3.25
N GLU A 32 -41.24 49.08 2.56
CA GLU A 32 -42.58 48.49 2.76
C GLU A 32 -42.53 46.96 2.59
N ARG A 33 -42.96 46.24 3.64
CA ARG A 33 -43.24 44.80 3.63
C ARG A 33 -44.60 44.57 2.97
N ILE A 34 -44.67 43.61 2.06
CA ILE A 34 -45.89 42.90 1.72
C ILE A 34 -45.57 41.41 1.87
N ASP A 35 -46.04 40.82 2.96
CA ASP A 35 -46.05 39.38 3.18
C ASP A 35 -47.17 38.78 2.31
N MET A 36 -46.81 37.82 1.46
CA MET A 36 -47.72 36.85 0.84
C MET A 36 -47.12 35.47 1.11
N ASP A 37 -47.79 34.76 2.01
CA ASP A 37 -47.48 33.40 2.45
C ASP A 37 -47.42 32.38 1.29
N GLY A 38 -46.56 31.38 1.47
CA GLY A 38 -46.84 30.01 1.05
C GLY A 38 -46.19 29.52 -0.24
N ALA A 39 -44.90 29.15 -0.16
CA ALA A 39 -44.32 27.90 -0.68
C ALA A 39 -42.79 28.00 -0.70
N HIS A 40 -42.11 26.92 -0.32
CA HIS A 40 -40.65 26.71 -0.32
C HIS A 40 -39.88 27.36 0.85
N THR A 41 -39.97 26.73 2.01
CA THR A 41 -38.87 26.74 2.99
C THR A 41 -38.76 25.38 3.68
N GLU A 42 -38.62 24.32 2.88
CA GLU A 42 -38.10 23.02 3.31
C GLU A 42 -36.90 22.73 2.40
N GLY A 43 -35.71 23.09 2.85
CA GLY A 43 -34.49 22.87 2.05
C GLY A 43 -33.22 23.56 2.54
N LEU A 44 -33.26 24.28 3.68
CA LEU A 44 -32.08 24.97 4.22
C LEU A 44 -31.85 24.77 5.72
N GLU A 45 -32.46 23.74 6.33
CA GLU A 45 -32.12 23.30 7.70
C GLU A 45 -31.50 21.88 7.75
N GLU A 46 -31.41 21.15 6.64
CA GLU A 46 -30.73 19.84 6.60
C GLU A 46 -29.19 19.90 6.56
N GLY A 47 -28.59 21.09 6.71
CA GLY A 47 -27.14 21.31 6.62
C GLY A 47 -26.37 21.28 7.94
N GLN A 48 -27.03 21.16 9.09
CA GLN A 48 -26.39 21.34 10.41
C GLN A 48 -26.64 20.25 11.46
N GLU A 49 -27.41 19.19 11.16
CA GLU A 49 -27.69 18.11 12.13
C GLU A 49 -26.84 16.83 11.95
N ASP A 50 -26.02 16.69 10.90
CA ASP A 50 -25.26 15.45 10.66
C ASP A 50 -23.84 15.43 11.26
N GLN A 51 -23.44 16.45 12.05
CA GLN A 51 -22.06 16.56 12.59
C GLN A 51 -21.85 16.01 14.01
N ASN A 52 -22.84 15.31 14.60
CA ASN A 52 -22.67 14.70 15.93
C ASN A 52 -23.20 13.27 16.06
N LYS A 53 -23.21 12.50 14.97
CA LYS A 53 -23.23 11.04 15.08
C LYS A 53 -21.79 10.60 15.31
N GLY A 54 -21.42 10.36 16.57
CA GLY A 54 -20.21 9.60 16.88
C GLY A 54 -20.18 8.36 15.99
N LEU A 55 -19.03 8.04 15.38
CA LEU A 55 -18.91 6.87 14.50
C LEU A 55 -19.52 5.67 15.23
N ASP A 56 -20.55 5.06 14.64
CA ASP A 56 -21.19 3.86 15.18
C ASP A 56 -20.21 2.70 15.06
N LEU A 57 -19.37 2.55 16.10
CA LEU A 57 -18.31 1.55 16.22
C LEU A 57 -18.81 0.38 17.06
N VAL A 58 -18.70 -0.82 16.51
CA VAL A 58 -18.99 -2.06 17.24
C VAL A 58 -17.95 -2.27 18.35
N TYR A 59 -16.68 -2.00 18.04
CA TYR A 59 -15.61 -1.97 19.03
C TYR A 59 -14.70 -0.77 18.77
N SER A 60 -14.56 0.06 19.79
CA SER A 60 -13.64 1.20 19.81
C SER A 60 -12.20 0.77 20.11
N ILE A 61 -11.26 1.70 19.94
CA ILE A 61 -9.81 1.45 20.02
C ILE A 61 -9.32 0.79 21.32
N ASN A 62 -9.98 1.10 22.44
CA ASN A 62 -9.63 0.61 23.77
C ASN A 62 -10.46 -0.60 24.20
N ASP A 63 -11.47 -0.98 23.42
CA ASP A 63 -12.38 -2.04 23.79
C ASP A 63 -11.68 -3.39 23.75
N ARG A 64 -12.12 -4.28 24.64
CA ARG A 64 -11.60 -5.64 24.79
C ARG A 64 -12.73 -6.62 24.50
N PRO A 65 -12.91 -7.05 23.25
CA PRO A 65 -13.88 -8.09 22.93
C PRO A 65 -13.55 -9.39 23.69
N PRO A 66 -14.54 -10.29 23.87
CA PRO A 66 -14.29 -11.63 24.38
C PRO A 66 -13.23 -12.36 23.55
N TRP A 67 -12.41 -13.19 24.20
CA TRP A 67 -11.24 -13.82 23.58
C TRP A 67 -11.55 -14.60 22.30
N TYR A 68 -12.70 -15.31 22.25
CA TYR A 68 -13.12 -16.08 21.07
C TYR A 68 -13.48 -15.17 19.89
N LEU A 69 -14.09 -14.00 20.17
CA LEU A 69 -14.46 -13.04 19.15
C LEU A 69 -13.22 -12.27 18.65
N CYS A 70 -12.26 -11.98 19.54
CA CYS A 70 -10.96 -11.45 19.14
C CYS A 70 -10.25 -12.37 18.15
N ILE A 71 -10.28 -13.69 18.35
CA ILE A 71 -9.68 -14.66 17.43
C ILE A 71 -10.40 -14.61 16.07
N LEU A 72 -11.73 -14.62 16.06
CA LEU A 72 -12.52 -14.59 14.82
C LEU A 72 -12.30 -13.29 14.03
N LEU A 73 -12.41 -12.14 14.70
CA LEU A 73 -12.21 -10.83 14.07
C LEU A 73 -10.75 -10.62 13.66
N GLY A 74 -9.80 -11.12 14.45
CA GLY A 74 -8.37 -11.08 14.13
C GLY A 74 -8.06 -11.92 12.89
N PHE A 75 -8.65 -13.12 12.80
CA PHE A 75 -8.52 -13.97 11.62
C PHE A 75 -9.13 -13.34 10.37
N GLN A 76 -10.23 -12.60 10.52
CA GLN A 76 -10.80 -11.81 9.43
C GLN A 76 -9.85 -10.72 8.94
N HIS A 77 -9.27 -9.91 9.83
CA HIS A 77 -8.29 -8.90 9.44
C HIS A 77 -7.05 -9.52 8.78
N TYR A 78 -6.63 -10.68 9.26
CA TYR A 78 -5.59 -11.48 8.62
C TYR A 78 -5.98 -11.85 7.17
N ILE A 79 -7.16 -12.42 6.94
CA ILE A 79 -7.65 -12.78 5.59
C ILE A 79 -7.78 -11.56 4.67
N LEU A 80 -8.13 -10.39 5.21
CA LEU A 80 -8.20 -9.16 4.41
C LEU A 80 -6.84 -8.71 3.89
N ALA A 81 -5.78 -8.86 4.70
CA ALA A 81 -4.41 -8.50 4.33
C ALA A 81 -3.73 -9.54 3.43
N PHE A 82 -4.24 -10.76 3.45
CA PHE A 82 -3.71 -11.96 2.82
C PHE A 82 -3.22 -11.75 1.37
N GLY A 83 -4.10 -11.23 0.50
CA GLY A 83 -3.80 -11.10 -0.93
C GLY A 83 -2.62 -10.19 -1.20
N GLY A 84 -2.51 -9.09 -0.44
CA GLY A 84 -1.41 -8.14 -0.55
C GLY A 84 -0.08 -8.73 -0.06
N ILE A 85 -0.10 -9.45 1.07
CA ILE A 85 1.12 -10.03 1.65
C ILE A 85 1.73 -11.11 0.74
N ILE A 86 0.89 -11.95 0.12
CA ILE A 86 1.36 -13.02 -0.77
C ILE A 86 1.77 -12.51 -2.14
N ALA A 87 1.17 -11.41 -2.62
CA ALA A 87 1.55 -10.80 -3.88
C ALA A 87 3.05 -10.53 -3.96
N VAL A 88 3.64 -10.02 -2.87
CA VAL A 88 5.05 -9.61 -2.82
C VAL A 88 6.02 -10.77 -3.13
N PRO A 89 6.05 -11.89 -2.38
CA PRO A 89 6.94 -13.01 -2.71
C PRO A 89 6.69 -13.61 -4.09
N LEU A 90 5.43 -13.62 -4.56
CA LEU A 90 5.09 -14.19 -5.87
C LEU A 90 5.57 -13.32 -7.03
N ILE A 91 5.53 -11.98 -6.88
CA ILE A 91 6.09 -11.04 -7.85
C ILE A 91 7.61 -11.14 -7.88
N LEU A 92 8.25 -11.23 -6.70
CA LEU A 92 9.70 -11.32 -6.60
C LEU A 92 10.27 -12.70 -6.95
N ALA A 93 9.42 -13.73 -7.12
CA ALA A 93 9.87 -15.09 -7.35
C ALA A 93 10.69 -15.26 -8.63
N GLU A 94 10.28 -14.63 -9.73
CA GLU A 94 10.99 -14.75 -11.00
C GLU A 94 12.29 -13.92 -11.01
N PRO A 95 12.30 -12.63 -10.61
CA PRO A 95 13.52 -11.84 -10.49
C PRO A 95 14.56 -12.39 -9.50
N LEU A 96 14.13 -13.11 -8.45
CA LEU A 96 15.03 -13.79 -7.52
C LEU A 96 15.55 -15.13 -8.04
N CYS A 97 15.09 -15.59 -9.21
CA CYS A 97 15.41 -16.89 -9.79
C CYS A 97 14.88 -18.10 -8.99
N ILE A 98 13.72 -17.96 -8.31
CA ILE A 98 13.03 -19.04 -7.59
C ILE A 98 11.73 -19.48 -8.27
N GLY A 99 11.51 -19.09 -9.53
CA GLY A 99 10.28 -19.36 -10.29
C GLY A 99 9.86 -20.83 -10.31
N ASN A 100 10.81 -21.78 -10.29
CA ASN A 100 10.52 -23.22 -10.29
C ASN A 100 10.73 -23.89 -8.92
N ASN A 101 11.24 -23.15 -7.92
CA ASN A 101 11.52 -23.69 -6.60
C ASN A 101 10.34 -23.38 -5.64
N ASN A 102 9.35 -24.27 -5.66
CA ASN A 102 8.15 -24.14 -4.83
C ASN A 102 8.45 -24.18 -3.33
N ALA A 103 9.51 -24.88 -2.90
CA ALA A 103 9.94 -24.88 -1.50
C ALA A 103 10.44 -23.50 -1.06
N ALA A 104 11.31 -22.86 -1.86
CA ALA A 104 11.83 -21.52 -1.57
C ALA A 104 10.71 -20.45 -1.54
N LYS A 105 9.77 -20.50 -2.50
CA LYS A 105 8.59 -19.62 -2.50
C LYS A 105 7.78 -19.77 -1.21
N SER A 106 7.53 -21.01 -0.78
CA SER A 106 6.74 -21.28 0.44
C SER A 106 7.42 -20.72 1.67
N LEU A 107 8.76 -20.81 1.70
CA LEU A 107 9.58 -20.33 2.79
C LEU A 107 9.57 -18.79 2.89
N LEU A 108 9.62 -18.10 1.76
CA LEU A 108 9.47 -16.63 1.70
C LEU A 108 8.08 -16.18 2.12
N ILE A 109 7.02 -16.87 1.67
CA ILE A 109 5.63 -16.59 2.10
C ILE A 109 5.50 -16.75 3.62
N SER A 110 6.03 -17.84 4.17
CA SER A 110 6.01 -18.11 5.61
C SER A 110 6.78 -17.03 6.39
N THR A 111 7.95 -16.64 5.90
CA THR A 111 8.81 -15.60 6.51
C THR A 111 8.13 -14.23 6.51
N ILE A 112 7.52 -13.82 5.39
CA ILE A 112 6.86 -12.50 5.34
C ILE A 112 5.65 -12.44 6.26
N PHE A 113 4.86 -13.52 6.40
CA PHE A 113 3.75 -13.56 7.37
C PHE A 113 4.25 -13.47 8.81
N PHE A 114 5.30 -14.23 9.14
CA PHE A 114 5.90 -14.22 10.47
C PHE A 114 6.36 -12.83 10.86
N VAL A 115 7.17 -12.19 10.01
CA VAL A 115 7.68 -10.83 10.25
C VAL A 115 6.55 -9.81 10.30
N SER A 116 5.60 -9.88 9.37
CA SER A 116 4.45 -8.96 9.34
C SER A 116 3.61 -9.04 10.62
N GLY A 117 3.46 -10.23 11.18
CA GLY A 117 2.82 -10.43 12.48
C GLY A 117 3.60 -9.79 13.64
N VAL A 118 4.93 -9.97 13.67
CA VAL A 118 5.81 -9.30 14.65
C VAL A 118 5.71 -7.78 14.54
N CYS A 119 5.81 -7.23 13.32
CA CYS A 119 5.71 -5.80 13.08
C CYS A 119 4.33 -5.25 13.46
N THR A 120 3.25 -6.01 13.21
CA THR A 120 1.90 -5.63 13.63
C THR A 120 1.80 -5.52 15.16
N LEU A 121 2.37 -6.47 15.89
CA LEU A 121 2.43 -6.40 17.35
C LEU A 121 3.23 -5.17 17.81
N LEU A 122 4.40 -4.91 17.23
CA LEU A 122 5.22 -3.75 17.59
C LEU A 122 4.49 -2.42 17.32
N GLN A 123 3.84 -2.31 16.16
CA GLN A 123 3.17 -1.07 15.74
C GLN A 123 1.94 -0.75 16.59
N THR A 124 1.13 -1.78 16.91
CA THR A 124 -0.08 -1.63 17.73
C THR A 124 0.22 -1.48 19.23
N THR A 125 1.38 -1.96 19.71
CA THR A 125 1.77 -1.86 21.14
C THR A 125 2.60 -0.61 21.45
N ILE A 126 3.66 -0.37 20.68
CA ILE A 126 4.67 0.67 20.93
C ILE A 126 4.62 1.78 19.88
N GLY A 127 4.37 1.47 18.61
CA GLY A 127 4.39 2.41 17.49
C GLY A 127 3.32 3.49 17.57
N THR A 128 2.47 3.59 16.55
CA THR A 128 1.34 4.55 16.60
C THR A 128 0.31 4.17 17.64
N ARG A 129 0.24 2.90 18.05
CA ARG A 129 -0.85 2.35 18.87
C ARG A 129 -2.24 2.49 18.24
N LEU A 130 -2.32 2.69 16.94
CA LEU A 130 -3.57 2.56 16.18
C LEU A 130 -3.81 1.09 15.82
N PRO A 131 -5.06 0.68 15.53
CA PRO A 131 -5.39 -0.67 15.07
C PRO A 131 -4.94 -0.87 13.60
N ILE A 132 -3.63 -0.86 13.38
CA ILE A 132 -3.00 -0.97 12.05
C ILE A 132 -2.32 -2.32 11.92
N LEU A 133 -2.67 -3.04 10.86
CA LEU A 133 -1.95 -4.24 10.43
C LEU A 133 -0.74 -3.82 9.60
N GLN A 134 0.41 -4.44 9.85
CA GLN A 134 1.64 -4.28 9.08
C GLN A 134 1.82 -5.48 8.13
N GLY A 135 2.28 -5.23 6.91
CA GLY A 135 2.55 -6.26 5.92
C GLY A 135 3.57 -5.82 4.87
N GLY A 136 3.86 -6.69 3.88
CA GLY A 136 4.82 -6.39 2.80
C GLY A 136 4.46 -5.12 2.01
N THR A 137 5.44 -4.24 1.75
CA THR A 137 5.20 -2.97 1.06
C THR A 137 5.34 -3.07 -0.45
N PHE A 138 4.36 -2.53 -1.19
CA PHE A 138 4.43 -2.42 -2.65
C PHE A 138 5.47 -1.38 -3.09
N SER A 139 5.77 -0.38 -2.25
CA SER A 139 6.75 0.66 -2.54
C SER A 139 8.18 0.10 -2.69
N PHE A 140 8.47 -1.10 -2.18
CA PHE A 140 9.81 -1.69 -2.28
C PHE A 140 9.93 -2.63 -3.48
N ILE A 141 8.83 -3.02 -4.13
CA ILE A 141 8.87 -3.91 -5.30
C ILE A 141 9.61 -3.21 -6.44
N THR A 142 9.23 -2.00 -6.81
CA THR A 142 9.85 -1.30 -7.95
C THR A 142 11.36 -1.08 -7.76
N PRO A 143 11.87 -0.59 -6.60
CA PRO A 143 13.31 -0.55 -6.34
C PRO A 143 13.97 -1.94 -6.34
N THR A 144 13.31 -2.97 -5.82
CA THR A 144 13.84 -4.34 -5.83
C THR A 144 14.00 -4.86 -7.25
N LEU A 145 13.00 -4.67 -8.11
CA LEU A 145 13.07 -5.03 -9.53
C LEU A 145 14.18 -4.27 -10.25
N ALA A 146 14.35 -2.97 -9.96
CA ALA A 146 15.42 -2.15 -10.50
C ALA A 146 16.82 -2.67 -10.10
N ILE A 147 16.99 -3.07 -8.83
CA ILE A 147 18.24 -3.67 -8.34
C ILE A 147 18.50 -5.00 -9.06
N LEU A 148 17.51 -5.88 -9.13
CA LEU A 148 17.64 -7.21 -9.73
C LEU A 148 17.82 -7.17 -11.26
N ALA A 149 17.44 -6.07 -11.91
CA ALA A 149 17.66 -5.85 -13.34
C ALA A 149 19.12 -5.50 -13.69
N LEU A 150 19.94 -5.11 -12.71
CA LEU A 150 21.36 -4.81 -12.95
C LEU A 150 22.09 -6.03 -13.51
N PRO A 151 23.05 -5.87 -14.45
CA PRO A 151 23.73 -6.98 -15.11
C PRO A 151 24.34 -8.02 -14.16
N LYS A 152 24.79 -7.58 -12.98
CA LYS A 152 25.34 -8.44 -11.92
C LYS A 152 24.31 -9.44 -11.36
N TRP A 153 23.03 -9.08 -11.34
CA TRP A 153 21.97 -9.81 -10.65
C TRP A 153 20.98 -10.50 -11.60
N GLN A 154 21.14 -10.35 -12.92
CA GLN A 154 20.31 -11.04 -13.91
C GLN A 154 20.40 -12.57 -13.74
N CYS A 155 19.26 -13.26 -13.84
CA CYS A 155 19.24 -14.71 -13.70
C CYS A 155 20.08 -15.39 -14.81
N PRO A 156 20.88 -16.42 -14.48
CA PRO A 156 21.66 -17.14 -15.48
C PRO A 156 20.73 -17.83 -16.49
N ALA A 157 21.16 -17.88 -17.76
CA ALA A 157 20.39 -18.56 -18.81
C ALA A 157 20.21 -20.05 -18.48
N PRO A 158 19.06 -20.67 -18.80
CA PRO A 158 18.79 -22.09 -18.54
C PRO A 158 19.85 -23.04 -19.13
N SER A 159 20.46 -22.67 -20.26
CA SER A 159 21.52 -23.42 -20.93
C SER A 159 22.88 -23.38 -20.20
N ALA A 160 23.19 -22.30 -19.48
CA ALA A 160 24.40 -22.21 -18.66
C ALA A 160 24.30 -23.11 -17.42
N MET A 161 23.09 -23.26 -16.87
CA MET A 161 22.82 -24.15 -15.75
C MET A 161 22.92 -25.63 -16.12
N SER A 162 22.66 -26.01 -17.38
CA SER A 162 22.82 -27.40 -17.86
C SER A 162 24.23 -27.72 -18.37
N GLN A 163 24.95 -26.75 -18.98
CA GLN A 163 26.31 -26.95 -19.49
C GLN A 163 27.40 -27.00 -18.41
N GLN A 164 27.22 -26.31 -17.28
CA GLN A 164 28.23 -26.33 -16.19
C GLN A 164 28.30 -27.67 -15.44
N LEU A 165 27.32 -28.56 -15.65
CA LEU A 165 27.25 -29.88 -15.04
C LEU A 165 28.17 -30.89 -15.74
N GLN A 166 28.63 -30.60 -16.96
CA GLN A 166 29.42 -31.53 -17.76
C GLN A 166 30.92 -31.20 -17.84
N ASN A 167 31.35 -29.97 -17.53
CA ASN A 167 32.72 -29.50 -17.84
C ASN A 167 33.60 -29.08 -16.65
N ALA A 168 33.22 -29.31 -15.39
CA ALA A 168 34.03 -28.90 -14.24
C ALA A 168 34.54 -30.09 -13.39
N THR A 169 35.79 -30.48 -13.61
CA THR A 169 36.55 -31.48 -12.81
C THR A 169 37.16 -30.90 -11.52
N GLY A 170 36.64 -29.80 -10.99
CA GLY A 170 37.15 -29.18 -9.75
C GLY A 170 36.15 -28.21 -9.12
N SER A 171 35.68 -28.57 -7.93
CA SER A 171 35.01 -27.74 -6.90
C SER A 171 34.43 -26.37 -7.32
N LEU A 172 33.13 -26.34 -7.61
CA LEU A 172 32.12 -25.34 -7.19
C LEU A 172 30.88 -25.55 -8.07
N LEU A 173 30.17 -26.64 -7.83
CA LEU A 173 28.75 -26.71 -8.21
C LEU A 173 28.08 -25.60 -7.42
N MET A 174 27.79 -24.45 -8.05
CA MET A 174 26.89 -23.48 -7.44
C MET A 174 25.55 -24.20 -7.29
N ASP A 175 25.22 -24.54 -6.04
CA ASP A 175 23.93 -25.09 -5.67
C ASP A 175 22.83 -24.17 -6.22
N SER A 176 21.75 -24.74 -6.77
CA SER A 176 20.62 -23.96 -7.29
C SER A 176 20.07 -23.00 -6.24
N ASP A 177 20.25 -23.35 -4.96
CA ASP A 177 19.86 -22.51 -3.84
C ASP A 177 20.80 -21.32 -3.59
N GLU A 178 22.07 -21.38 -3.96
CA GLU A 178 23.00 -20.26 -3.77
C GLU A 178 22.69 -19.09 -4.72
N VAL A 179 22.20 -19.37 -5.92
CA VAL A 179 21.89 -18.36 -6.94
C VAL A 179 20.87 -17.34 -6.41
N TRP A 180 19.77 -17.82 -5.84
CA TRP A 180 18.72 -16.94 -5.35
C TRP A 180 19.07 -16.33 -3.98
N LYS A 181 19.77 -17.08 -3.10
CA LYS A 181 20.23 -16.57 -1.81
C LYS A 181 21.17 -15.37 -1.97
N LEU A 182 22.06 -15.36 -2.97
CA LEU A 182 22.93 -14.21 -3.24
C LEU A 182 22.16 -12.92 -3.56
N ARG A 183 21.11 -13.03 -4.39
CA ARG A 183 20.22 -11.89 -4.71
C ARG A 183 19.45 -11.45 -3.49
N MET A 184 18.95 -12.42 -2.73
CA MET A 184 18.22 -12.19 -1.51
C MET A 184 19.05 -11.39 -0.49
N ARG A 185 20.33 -11.76 -0.29
CA ARG A 185 21.26 -11.07 0.61
C ARG A 185 21.51 -9.61 0.21
N GLU A 186 21.53 -9.31 -1.09
CA GLU A 186 21.66 -7.94 -1.58
C GLU A 186 20.41 -7.11 -1.27
N ILE A 187 19.22 -7.66 -1.53
CA ILE A 187 17.96 -7.00 -1.20
C ILE A 187 17.82 -6.79 0.32
N GLN A 188 18.21 -7.79 1.12
CA GLN A 188 18.25 -7.66 2.57
C GLN A 188 19.16 -6.51 3.01
N GLY A 189 20.38 -6.42 2.47
CA GLY A 189 21.30 -5.35 2.88
C GLY A 189 20.85 -3.97 2.43
N ALA A 190 20.29 -3.86 1.23
CA ALA A 190 19.68 -2.63 0.74
C ALA A 190 18.54 -2.16 1.65
N ILE A 191 17.58 -3.05 1.98
CA ILE A 191 16.46 -2.72 2.88
C ILE A 191 16.98 -2.36 4.27
N LEU A 192 17.92 -3.14 4.82
CA LEU A 192 18.46 -2.92 6.17
C LEU A 192 19.05 -1.53 6.31
N VAL A 193 19.93 -1.14 5.39
CA VAL A 193 20.62 0.15 5.45
C VAL A 193 19.66 1.30 5.13
N SER A 194 18.82 1.18 4.11
CA SER A 194 17.87 2.24 3.75
C SER A 194 16.81 2.46 4.83
N SER A 195 16.43 1.43 5.58
CA SER A 195 15.46 1.55 6.68
C SER A 195 16.04 2.25 7.92
N LEU A 196 17.37 2.33 8.06
CA LEU A 196 17.99 3.18 9.09
C LEU A 196 17.63 4.66 8.87
N LEU A 197 17.45 5.10 7.62
CA LEU A 197 16.94 6.43 7.32
C LEU A 197 15.55 6.62 7.92
N GLN A 198 14.63 5.67 7.70
CA GLN A 198 13.26 5.73 8.22
C GLN A 198 13.26 5.78 9.75
N LEU A 199 14.09 4.96 10.39
CA LEU A 199 14.28 4.94 11.83
C LEU A 199 14.77 6.29 12.35
N VAL A 200 15.79 6.87 11.72
CA VAL A 200 16.34 8.18 12.09
C VAL A 200 15.32 9.29 11.86
N LEU A 201 14.57 9.28 10.75
CA LEU A 201 13.51 10.25 10.47
C LEU A 201 12.43 10.23 11.55
N GLY A 202 12.00 9.03 11.96
CA GLY A 202 11.04 8.85 13.04
C GLY A 202 11.58 9.32 14.40
N LEU A 203 12.78 8.89 14.79
CA LEU A 203 13.37 9.25 16.09
C LEU A 203 13.76 10.73 16.21
N SER A 204 14.17 11.36 15.11
CA SER A 204 14.56 12.79 15.07
C SER A 204 13.36 13.73 14.94
N GLY A 205 12.18 13.22 14.60
CA GLY A 205 11.00 14.04 14.32
C GLY A 205 11.09 14.89 13.06
N LEU A 206 12.09 14.63 12.21
CA LEU A 206 12.27 15.31 10.92
C LEU A 206 11.12 15.07 9.96
N VAL A 207 10.30 14.02 10.18
CA VAL A 207 9.07 13.78 9.41
C VAL A 207 8.21 15.04 9.34
N GLY A 208 8.02 15.74 10.47
CA GLY A 208 7.24 16.98 10.51
C GLY A 208 7.83 18.12 9.68
N LEU A 209 9.16 18.17 9.53
CA LEU A 209 9.83 19.15 8.66
C LEU A 209 9.70 18.76 7.19
N VAL A 210 9.89 17.47 6.87
CA VAL A 210 9.73 16.94 5.51
C VAL A 210 8.30 17.18 4.99
N LEU A 211 7.28 16.93 5.83
CA LEU A 211 5.88 17.19 5.48
C LEU A 211 5.53 18.67 5.26
N LYS A 212 6.39 19.63 5.64
CA LYS A 212 6.19 21.04 5.28
C LYS A 212 6.47 21.31 3.80
N PHE A 213 7.36 20.53 3.20
CA PHE A 213 7.78 20.71 1.80
C PHE A 213 7.13 19.71 0.84
N ILE A 214 6.60 18.60 1.37
CA ILE A 214 5.92 17.57 0.57
C ILE A 214 4.41 17.80 0.62
N GLY A 215 3.87 18.30 -0.49
CA GLY A 215 2.43 18.48 -0.67
C GLY A 215 1.74 17.29 -1.36
N PRO A 216 0.39 17.30 -1.43
CA PRO A 216 -0.37 16.27 -2.13
C PRO A 216 0.01 16.11 -3.61
N LEU A 217 0.53 17.16 -4.25
CA LEU A 217 1.04 17.14 -5.63
C LEU A 217 2.31 16.31 -5.84
N ALA A 218 3.09 16.06 -4.79
CA ALA A 218 4.23 15.12 -4.85
C ALA A 218 3.81 13.70 -4.44
N ILE A 219 2.89 13.59 -3.47
CA ILE A 219 2.40 12.32 -2.93
C ILE A 219 1.57 11.56 -3.96
N ALA A 220 0.64 12.24 -4.64
CA ALA A 220 -0.29 11.61 -5.55
C ALA A 220 0.41 10.90 -6.74
N PRO A 221 1.35 11.52 -7.48
CA PRO A 221 2.12 10.82 -8.51
C PRO A 221 2.94 9.65 -7.96
N THR A 222 3.55 9.82 -6.78
CA THR A 222 4.35 8.76 -6.14
C THR A 222 3.53 7.51 -5.89
N ILE A 223 2.39 7.63 -5.19
CA ILE A 223 1.50 6.50 -4.87
C ILE A 223 0.84 5.94 -6.13
N ASN A 224 0.44 6.81 -7.05
CA ASN A 224 -0.15 6.41 -8.32
C ASN A 224 0.80 5.48 -9.11
N LEU A 225 2.08 5.86 -9.19
CA LEU A 225 3.10 5.10 -9.92
C LEU A 225 3.52 3.80 -9.23
N ILE A 226 3.33 3.66 -7.92
CA ILE A 226 3.48 2.34 -7.26
C ILE A 226 2.50 1.35 -7.89
N GLY A 227 1.22 1.73 -8.02
CA GLY A 227 0.20 0.91 -8.65
C GLY A 227 0.45 0.73 -10.16
N LEU A 228 0.65 1.83 -10.88
CA LEU A 228 0.79 1.78 -12.34
C LEU A 228 2.04 1.03 -12.80
N SER A 229 3.18 1.13 -12.10
CA SER A 229 4.43 0.50 -12.55
C SER A 229 4.43 -1.03 -12.53
N LEU A 230 3.48 -1.65 -11.82
CA LEU A 230 3.36 -3.11 -11.71
C LEU A 230 2.43 -3.72 -12.77
N PHE A 231 2.01 -2.93 -13.77
CA PHE A 231 1.12 -3.40 -14.84
C PHE A 231 1.72 -4.54 -15.68
N ILE A 232 3.05 -4.57 -15.85
CA ILE A 232 3.74 -5.63 -16.60
C ILE A 232 3.58 -6.97 -15.87
N GLU A 233 3.77 -6.98 -14.55
CA GLU A 233 3.63 -8.18 -13.72
C GLU A 233 2.17 -8.68 -13.70
N ALA A 234 1.21 -7.76 -13.57
CA ALA A 234 -0.20 -8.11 -13.68
C ALA A 234 -0.54 -8.68 -15.08
N GLY A 235 0.01 -8.07 -16.14
CA GLY A 235 -0.19 -8.50 -17.52
C GLY A 235 0.42 -9.87 -17.80
N LYS A 236 1.63 -10.14 -17.32
CA LYS A 236 2.33 -11.43 -17.48
C LYS A 236 1.57 -12.57 -16.80
N LYS A 237 1.15 -12.38 -15.54
CA LYS A 237 0.36 -13.37 -14.80
C LYS A 237 -1.04 -13.55 -15.38
N SER A 238 -1.71 -12.47 -15.79
CA SER A 238 -3.03 -12.55 -16.45
C SER A 238 -2.95 -13.22 -17.83
N GLY A 239 -1.87 -12.96 -18.56
CA GLY A 239 -1.58 -13.52 -19.88
C GLY A 239 -1.33 -15.02 -19.88
N ALA A 240 -1.16 -15.65 -18.71
CA ALA A 240 -1.20 -17.10 -18.58
C ALA A 240 -2.54 -17.69 -19.08
N HIS A 241 -3.65 -17.01 -18.76
CA HIS A 241 -4.99 -17.32 -19.27
C HIS A 241 -5.97 -16.16 -19.03
N TRP A 242 -6.17 -15.30 -20.03
CA TRP A 242 -7.00 -14.10 -19.93
C TRP A 242 -8.44 -14.36 -19.49
N GLY A 243 -9.05 -15.47 -19.93
CA GLY A 243 -10.43 -15.81 -19.55
C GLY A 243 -10.61 -16.06 -18.05
N ILE A 244 -9.59 -16.63 -17.40
CA ILE A 244 -9.63 -16.94 -15.96
C ILE A 244 -9.27 -15.70 -15.15
N ALA A 245 -8.30 -14.91 -15.63
CA ALA A 245 -8.00 -13.61 -15.05
C ALA A 245 -9.23 -12.68 -15.09
N ALA A 246 -9.90 -12.58 -16.24
CA ALA A 246 -11.12 -11.81 -16.41
C ALA A 246 -12.25 -12.33 -15.50
N LEU A 247 -12.46 -13.65 -15.43
CA LEU A 247 -13.41 -14.25 -14.48
C LEU A 247 -13.09 -13.84 -13.04
N THR A 248 -11.82 -13.89 -12.63
CA THR A 248 -11.39 -13.49 -11.29
C THR A 248 -11.74 -12.03 -11.03
N VAL A 249 -11.41 -11.12 -11.96
CA VAL A 249 -11.77 -9.69 -11.86
C VAL A 249 -13.29 -9.53 -11.76
N CYS A 250 -14.06 -10.18 -12.63
CA CYS A 250 -15.52 -10.13 -12.63
C CYS A 250 -16.10 -10.59 -11.29
N LEU A 251 -15.61 -11.69 -10.72
CA LEU A 251 -16.06 -12.17 -9.42
C LEU A 251 -15.70 -11.20 -8.29
N ILE A 252 -14.48 -10.65 -8.29
CA ILE A 252 -14.07 -9.65 -7.30
C ILE A 252 -14.97 -8.40 -7.39
N LEU A 253 -15.26 -7.89 -8.60
CA LEU A 253 -16.15 -6.74 -8.80
C LEU A 253 -17.60 -7.07 -8.43
N LEU A 254 -18.09 -8.26 -8.78
CA LEU A 254 -19.42 -8.75 -8.41
C LEU A 254 -19.59 -8.73 -6.89
N PHE A 255 -18.65 -9.33 -6.15
CA PHE A 255 -18.72 -9.40 -4.69
C PHE A 255 -18.47 -8.04 -4.03
N SER A 256 -17.53 -7.24 -4.53
CA SER A 256 -17.14 -5.97 -3.90
C SER A 256 -18.07 -4.80 -4.20
N GLN A 257 -18.69 -4.75 -5.38
CA GLN A 257 -19.52 -3.61 -5.81
C GLN A 257 -21.00 -3.96 -5.84
N TYR A 258 -21.37 -5.01 -6.58
CA TYR A 258 -22.77 -5.35 -6.84
C TYR A 258 -23.45 -6.04 -5.65
N LEU A 259 -22.75 -6.96 -4.99
CA LEU A 259 -23.23 -7.68 -3.80
C LEU A 259 -22.80 -7.03 -2.48
N SER A 260 -22.23 -5.82 -2.55
CA SER A 260 -21.71 -5.10 -1.37
C SER A 260 -22.78 -4.78 -0.32
N LYS A 261 -24.04 -4.66 -0.74
CA LYS A 261 -25.22 -4.40 0.11
C LYS A 261 -25.95 -5.67 0.51
N VAL A 262 -25.55 -6.83 -0.01
CA VAL A 262 -26.17 -8.11 0.34
C VAL A 262 -25.57 -8.59 1.65
N GLU A 263 -26.37 -8.50 2.70
CA GLU A 263 -26.05 -9.08 3.99
C GLU A 263 -26.46 -10.55 4.00
N VAL A 264 -25.56 -11.41 4.47
CA VAL A 264 -25.80 -12.84 4.55
C VAL A 264 -26.27 -13.16 5.97
N PRO A 265 -27.42 -13.85 6.13
CA PRO A 265 -27.87 -14.30 7.44
C PRO A 265 -26.94 -15.39 7.96
N LEU A 266 -26.17 -15.07 9.01
CA LEU A 266 -25.33 -16.02 9.72
C LEU A 266 -25.98 -16.39 11.05
N ILE A 267 -25.82 -17.65 11.44
CA ILE A 267 -26.38 -18.16 12.69
C ILE A 267 -25.30 -18.05 13.77
N ALA A 268 -25.56 -17.25 14.80
CA ALA A 268 -24.74 -17.20 16.01
C ALA A 268 -25.45 -17.92 17.16
N TYR A 269 -24.68 -18.67 17.94
CA TYR A 269 -25.15 -19.21 19.21
C TYR A 269 -24.85 -18.21 20.32
N LYS A 270 -25.88 -17.47 20.77
CA LYS A 270 -25.77 -16.44 21.80
C LYS A 270 -26.83 -16.69 22.89
N ASP A 271 -26.43 -16.60 24.15
CA ASP A 271 -27.33 -16.71 25.31
C ASP A 271 -28.24 -17.97 25.31
N LYS A 272 -27.67 -19.11 24.92
CA LYS A 272 -28.35 -20.42 24.79
C LYS A 272 -29.47 -20.46 23.73
N LYS A 273 -29.53 -19.47 22.84
CA LYS A 273 -30.45 -19.41 21.69
C LYS A 273 -29.65 -19.28 20.39
N TRP A 274 -30.23 -19.81 19.31
CA TRP A 274 -29.71 -19.58 17.97
C TRP A 274 -30.34 -18.29 17.46
N GLU A 275 -29.51 -17.26 17.28
CA GLU A 275 -29.93 -15.98 16.71
C GLU A 275 -29.34 -15.84 15.30
N VAL A 276 -30.17 -15.42 14.35
CA VAL A 276 -29.73 -15.11 12.99
C VAL A 276 -29.37 -13.63 12.97
N PHE A 277 -28.14 -13.31 12.62
CA PHE A 277 -27.66 -11.93 12.44
C PHE A 277 -27.21 -11.71 11.00
N GLN A 278 -27.33 -10.47 10.54
CA GLN A 278 -26.94 -10.08 9.18
C GLN A 278 -25.46 -9.71 9.15
N TYR A 279 -24.70 -10.27 8.19
CA TYR A 279 -23.26 -10.02 8.08
C TYR A 279 -22.83 -9.69 6.64
N PRO A 280 -22.06 -8.60 6.41
CA PRO A 280 -21.68 -8.15 5.06
C PRO A 280 -20.49 -8.95 4.49
N LEU A 281 -20.68 -10.27 4.33
CA LEU A 281 -19.62 -11.21 3.89
C LEU A 281 -18.98 -10.80 2.56
N PHE A 282 -19.77 -10.49 1.53
CA PHE A 282 -19.25 -10.20 0.19
C PHE A 282 -18.42 -8.94 0.15
N LYS A 283 -18.85 -7.90 0.88
CA LYS A 283 -18.12 -6.62 0.94
C LYS A 283 -16.73 -6.79 1.54
N LEU A 284 -16.63 -7.58 2.61
CA LEU A 284 -15.39 -7.80 3.35
C LEU A 284 -14.47 -8.79 2.62
N PHE A 285 -14.98 -9.95 2.24
CA PHE A 285 -14.17 -11.04 1.68
C PHE A 285 -14.22 -11.11 0.15
N SER A 286 -14.57 -10.01 -0.52
CA SER A 286 -14.74 -9.95 -1.99
C SER A 286 -13.55 -10.49 -2.77
N ALA A 287 -12.34 -10.05 -2.43
CA ALA A 287 -11.10 -10.50 -3.08
C ALA A 287 -10.88 -12.01 -2.88
N LEU A 288 -11.04 -12.48 -1.64
CA LEU A 288 -10.86 -13.90 -1.29
C LEU A 288 -11.89 -14.78 -2.01
N PHE A 289 -13.17 -14.42 -1.98
CA PHE A 289 -14.23 -15.16 -2.66
C PHE A 289 -14.06 -15.14 -4.17
N GLY A 290 -13.60 -14.02 -4.74
CA GLY A 290 -13.26 -13.95 -6.16
C GLY A 290 -12.16 -14.93 -6.55
N MET A 291 -11.08 -14.98 -5.76
CA MET A 291 -10.00 -15.94 -5.97
C MET A 291 -10.46 -17.39 -5.75
N CYS A 292 -11.20 -17.69 -4.68
CA CYS A 292 -11.68 -19.04 -4.41
C CYS A 292 -12.64 -19.53 -5.50
N GLY A 293 -13.52 -18.66 -6.00
CA GLY A 293 -14.43 -18.97 -7.10
C GLY A 293 -13.69 -19.24 -8.40
N ALA A 294 -12.71 -18.40 -8.75
CA ALA A 294 -11.87 -18.62 -9.93
C ALA A 294 -11.00 -19.88 -9.81
N TRP A 295 -10.42 -20.13 -8.63
CA TRP A 295 -9.69 -21.36 -8.32
C TRP A 295 -10.57 -22.60 -8.46
N LEU A 296 -11.83 -22.54 -7.99
CA LEU A 296 -12.78 -23.64 -8.14
C LEU A 296 -13.07 -23.93 -9.62
N VAL A 297 -13.21 -22.88 -10.44
CA VAL A 297 -13.37 -23.05 -11.90
C VAL A 297 -12.11 -23.67 -12.50
N CYS A 298 -10.91 -23.20 -12.15
CA CYS A 298 -9.65 -23.83 -12.57
C CYS A 298 -9.59 -25.31 -12.16
N PHE A 299 -10.00 -25.64 -10.94
CA PHE A 299 -10.03 -27.00 -10.42
C PHE A 299 -10.96 -27.90 -11.24
N LEU A 300 -12.18 -27.44 -11.52
CA LEU A 300 -13.12 -28.16 -12.37
C LEU A 300 -12.57 -28.35 -13.79
N LEU A 301 -12.02 -27.29 -14.40
CA LEU A 301 -11.42 -27.37 -15.74
C LEU A 301 -10.20 -28.31 -15.78
N THR A 302 -9.46 -28.42 -14.68
CA THR A 302 -8.33 -29.36 -14.54
C THR A 302 -8.83 -30.80 -14.52
N ILE A 303 -9.86 -31.10 -13.71
CA ILE A 303 -10.45 -32.45 -13.59
C ILE A 303 -11.10 -32.91 -14.91
N PHE A 304 -11.78 -32.00 -15.62
CA PHE A 304 -12.40 -32.31 -16.90
C PHE A 304 -11.40 -32.32 -18.07
N GLU A 305 -10.10 -32.22 -17.81
CA GLU A 305 -9.03 -32.16 -18.82
C GLU A 305 -9.26 -31.09 -19.91
N ALA A 306 -9.99 -30.03 -19.57
CA ALA A 306 -10.29 -28.92 -20.48
C ALA A 306 -9.09 -27.95 -20.64
N LEU A 307 -8.11 -28.04 -19.75
CA LEU A 307 -6.86 -27.27 -19.80
C LEU A 307 -5.71 -28.14 -20.33
N PRO A 308 -4.79 -27.58 -21.13
CA PRO A 308 -3.73 -28.35 -21.77
C PRO A 308 -2.74 -28.92 -20.77
N SER A 309 -2.26 -30.14 -21.02
CA SER A 309 -1.31 -30.84 -20.14
C SER A 309 0.17 -30.56 -20.44
N GLN A 310 0.48 -29.92 -21.57
CA GLN A 310 1.86 -29.60 -21.97
C GLN A 310 2.30 -28.23 -21.45
N PRO A 311 3.49 -28.11 -20.81
CA PRO A 311 3.98 -26.85 -20.22
C PRO A 311 4.06 -25.67 -21.20
N ASP A 312 4.32 -25.94 -22.48
CA ASP A 312 4.54 -24.90 -23.48
C ASP A 312 3.23 -24.35 -24.07
N GLN A 313 2.07 -24.90 -23.69
CA GLN A 313 0.77 -24.51 -24.24
C GLN A 313 0.09 -23.42 -23.39
N TYR A 314 -0.58 -22.49 -24.08
CA TYR A 314 -1.36 -21.44 -23.44
C TYR A 314 -2.46 -22.02 -22.53
N GLY A 315 -2.47 -21.59 -21.26
CA GLY A 315 -3.41 -22.09 -20.26
C GLY A 315 -2.89 -23.25 -19.39
N TYR A 316 -1.68 -23.77 -19.63
CA TYR A 316 -1.10 -24.82 -18.77
C TYR A 316 -0.98 -24.38 -17.30
N THR A 317 -0.48 -23.18 -17.06
CA THR A 317 -0.31 -22.61 -15.71
C THR A 317 -1.63 -22.20 -15.04
N ALA A 318 -2.76 -22.38 -15.74
CA ALA A 318 -4.10 -22.24 -15.15
C ALA A 318 -4.57 -23.50 -14.41
N ARG A 319 -3.87 -24.63 -14.61
CA ARG A 319 -4.19 -25.89 -13.96
C ARG A 319 -3.84 -25.86 -12.48
N THR A 320 -4.64 -26.54 -11.68
CA THR A 320 -4.48 -26.58 -10.20
C THR A 320 -3.52 -27.68 -9.73
N ASP A 321 -3.16 -28.63 -10.61
CA ASP A 321 -2.31 -29.77 -10.27
C ASP A 321 -0.81 -29.55 -10.52
N VAL A 322 -0.43 -28.42 -11.14
CA VAL A 322 0.96 -28.10 -11.51
C VAL A 322 1.87 -27.98 -10.29
N ASN A 323 1.39 -27.35 -9.22
CA ASN A 323 2.17 -27.03 -8.02
C ASN A 323 1.79 -27.89 -6.80
N LEU A 324 1.17 -29.06 -6.99
CA LEU A 324 0.80 -29.97 -5.88
C LEU A 324 2.02 -30.49 -5.12
N ASP A 325 3.16 -30.59 -5.81
CA ASP A 325 4.46 -30.94 -5.24
C ASP A 325 4.86 -29.99 -4.10
N ALA A 326 4.48 -28.72 -4.16
CA ALA A 326 4.72 -27.72 -3.12
C ALA A 326 4.15 -28.15 -1.77
N ILE A 327 2.93 -28.70 -1.77
CA ILE A 327 2.27 -29.16 -0.53
C ILE A 327 3.01 -30.37 0.02
N THR A 328 3.46 -31.30 -0.82
CA THR A 328 4.14 -32.52 -0.34
C THR A 328 5.54 -32.22 0.19
N SER A 329 6.31 -31.37 -0.50
CA SER A 329 7.70 -31.03 -0.21
C SER A 329 7.88 -30.07 0.95
N ALA A 330 6.89 -29.20 1.24
CA ALA A 330 7.03 -28.22 2.30
C ALA A 330 7.06 -28.88 3.70
N PRO A 331 7.92 -28.42 4.63
CA PRO A 331 7.90 -28.91 6.01
C PRO A 331 6.60 -28.51 6.73
N TRP A 332 6.16 -29.32 7.69
CA TRP A 332 5.00 -28.99 8.53
C TRP A 332 5.22 -27.74 9.36
N PHE A 333 6.39 -27.67 10.01
CA PHE A 333 6.78 -26.55 10.84
C PHE A 333 8.12 -26.02 10.33
N HIS A 334 8.19 -24.71 10.15
CA HIS A 334 9.42 -24.01 9.86
C HIS A 334 9.44 -22.74 10.70
N VAL A 335 10.53 -22.50 11.42
CA VAL A 335 10.69 -21.27 12.21
C VAL A 335 11.61 -20.34 11.44
N PRO A 336 11.09 -19.25 10.84
CA PRO A 336 11.93 -18.24 10.23
C PRO A 336 12.89 -17.67 11.27
N TYR A 337 14.15 -17.46 10.90
CA TYR A 337 15.18 -16.93 11.80
C TYR A 337 16.04 -15.86 11.10
N PRO A 338 16.66 -14.94 11.87
CA PRO A 338 17.53 -13.92 11.29
C PRO A 338 18.73 -14.54 10.57
N GLY A 339 19.05 -14.05 9.39
CA GLY A 339 20.21 -14.49 8.61
C GLY A 339 20.03 -15.85 7.93
N GLN A 340 18.79 -16.36 7.79
CA GLN A 340 18.51 -17.66 7.17
C GLN A 340 19.01 -17.82 5.72
N TRP A 341 19.28 -16.71 5.03
CA TRP A 341 19.84 -16.69 3.66
C TRP A 341 21.32 -16.34 3.61
N GLY A 342 21.97 -16.18 4.76
CA GLY A 342 23.35 -15.69 4.89
C GLY A 342 23.44 -14.20 5.26
N MET A 343 24.67 -13.70 5.38
CA MET A 343 24.94 -12.31 5.79
C MET A 343 24.55 -11.32 4.69
N PRO A 344 23.77 -10.26 5.01
CA PRO A 344 23.37 -9.24 4.04
C PRO A 344 24.57 -8.60 3.33
N THR A 345 24.44 -8.34 2.04
CA THR A 345 25.43 -7.60 1.24
C THR A 345 24.89 -6.23 0.90
N VAL A 346 25.78 -5.23 0.86
CA VAL A 346 25.39 -3.83 0.70
C VAL A 346 26.15 -3.23 -0.47
N SER A 347 25.41 -2.67 -1.43
CA SER A 347 25.94 -1.78 -2.46
C SER A 347 25.30 -0.40 -2.38
N VAL A 348 26.06 0.63 -2.74
CA VAL A 348 25.61 2.03 -2.66
C VAL A 348 24.41 2.26 -3.59
N SER A 349 24.45 1.71 -4.81
CA SER A 349 23.37 1.78 -5.79
C SER A 349 22.07 1.20 -5.28
N SER A 350 22.12 0.01 -4.66
CA SER A 350 20.94 -0.65 -4.12
C SER A 350 20.36 0.08 -2.91
N VAL A 351 21.21 0.61 -2.02
CA VAL A 351 20.77 1.41 -0.88
C VAL A 351 20.07 2.69 -1.34
N LEU A 352 20.67 3.45 -2.26
CA LEU A 352 20.09 4.70 -2.75
C LEU A 352 18.76 4.47 -3.50
N GLY A 353 18.67 3.41 -4.30
CA GLY A 353 17.40 2.99 -4.91
C GLY A 353 16.33 2.66 -3.87
N MET A 354 16.68 1.85 -2.88
CA MET A 354 15.75 1.41 -1.85
C MET A 354 15.32 2.56 -0.92
N MET A 355 16.13 3.62 -0.75
CA MET A 355 15.73 4.82 0.01
C MET A 355 14.50 5.50 -0.59
N ALA A 356 14.33 5.49 -1.92
CA ALA A 356 13.12 6.02 -2.55
C ALA A 356 11.87 5.22 -2.14
N GLY A 357 12.00 3.88 -2.11
CA GLY A 357 10.98 2.96 -1.59
C GLY A 357 10.58 3.29 -0.15
N VAL A 358 11.58 3.43 0.72
CA VAL A 358 11.42 3.76 2.13
C VAL A 358 10.72 5.11 2.35
N LEU A 359 11.09 6.14 1.59
CA LEU A 359 10.49 7.46 1.69
C LEU A 359 9.02 7.46 1.25
N ALA A 360 8.68 6.77 0.16
CA ALA A 360 7.28 6.70 -0.26
C ALA A 360 6.44 5.87 0.71
N SER A 361 6.97 4.75 1.21
CA SER A 361 6.30 3.95 2.25
C SER A 361 6.03 4.80 3.50
N THR A 362 6.97 5.67 3.88
CA THR A 362 6.79 6.62 4.97
C THR A 362 5.63 7.59 4.70
N MET A 363 5.53 8.11 3.47
CA MET A 363 4.44 9.03 3.08
C MET A 363 3.07 8.34 3.07
N GLU A 364 3.01 7.12 2.54
CA GLU A 364 1.82 6.27 2.53
C GLU A 364 1.33 5.99 3.97
N SER A 365 2.25 5.54 4.84
CA SER A 365 1.95 5.26 6.25
C SER A 365 1.43 6.46 7.03
N ILE A 366 1.91 7.68 6.75
CA ILE A 366 1.38 8.89 7.40
C ILE A 366 -0.11 9.07 7.03
N GLY A 367 -0.46 8.90 5.76
CA GLY A 367 -1.86 8.94 5.30
C GLY A 367 -2.72 7.89 5.98
N ASP A 368 -2.18 6.68 6.10
CA ASP A 368 -2.82 5.56 6.78
C ASP A 368 -3.06 5.81 8.28
N TYR A 369 -2.13 6.48 8.97
CA TYR A 369 -2.29 6.81 10.39
C TYR A 369 -3.49 7.74 10.61
N TYR A 370 -3.64 8.78 9.78
CA TYR A 370 -4.79 9.67 9.84
C TYR A 370 -6.09 8.98 9.44
N ALA A 371 -6.08 8.17 8.38
CA ALA A 371 -7.24 7.42 7.93
C ALA A 371 -7.71 6.43 9.00
N CYS A 372 -6.77 5.72 9.62
CA CYS A 372 -7.05 4.75 10.68
C CYS A 372 -7.57 5.43 11.95
N ALA A 373 -6.97 6.54 12.39
CA ALA A 373 -7.46 7.29 13.55
C ALA A 373 -8.93 7.71 13.35
N ARG A 374 -9.25 8.31 12.20
CA ARG A 374 -10.62 8.72 11.85
C ARG A 374 -11.59 7.53 11.84
N LEU A 375 -11.24 6.44 11.15
CA LEU A 375 -12.15 5.29 11.01
C LEU A 375 -12.31 4.50 12.32
N SER A 376 -11.33 4.55 13.21
CA SER A 376 -11.37 3.88 14.53
C SER A 376 -11.93 4.77 15.66
N GLY A 377 -12.39 5.98 15.34
CA GLY A 377 -12.92 6.94 16.31
C GLY A 377 -11.87 7.47 17.28
N ALA A 378 -10.58 7.35 16.94
CA ALA A 378 -9.48 7.91 17.72
C ALA A 378 -9.23 9.37 17.30
N PRO A 379 -8.77 10.24 18.22
CA PRO A 379 -8.41 11.59 17.86
C PRO A 379 -7.23 11.61 16.88
N PRO A 380 -7.06 12.68 16.08
CA PRO A 380 -5.93 12.80 15.16
C PRO A 380 -4.59 12.52 15.84
N PRO A 381 -3.72 11.68 15.24
CA PRO A 381 -2.49 11.25 15.89
C PRO A 381 -1.56 12.45 16.10
N PRO A 382 -1.09 12.68 17.34
CA PRO A 382 -0.14 13.75 17.60
C PRO A 382 1.20 13.47 16.92
N THR A 383 2.00 14.52 16.67
CA THR A 383 3.30 14.42 16.00
C THR A 383 4.21 13.36 16.60
N HIS A 384 4.21 13.23 17.93
CA HIS A 384 5.02 12.22 18.60
C HIS A 384 4.58 10.77 18.32
N ALA A 385 3.28 10.54 18.12
CA ALA A 385 2.76 9.22 17.78
C ALA A 385 3.09 8.86 16.34
N ILE A 386 3.05 9.84 15.43
CA ILE A 386 3.47 9.67 14.02
C ILE A 386 4.96 9.34 13.95
N ASN A 387 5.80 10.16 14.59
CA ASN A 387 7.25 9.98 14.65
C ASN A 387 7.63 8.59 15.20
N ARG A 388 6.97 8.18 16.29
CA ARG A 388 7.16 6.85 16.88
C ARG A 388 6.65 5.73 15.97
N GLY A 389 5.52 5.93 15.30
CA GLY A 389 4.99 5.03 14.29
C GLY A 389 5.99 4.76 13.17
N ILE A 390 6.53 5.82 12.57
CA ILE A 390 7.52 5.74 11.50
C ILE A 390 8.83 5.10 12.00
N ALA A 391 9.25 5.40 13.24
CA ALA A 391 10.44 4.76 13.82
C ALA A 391 10.24 3.25 13.99
N VAL A 392 9.08 2.82 14.53
CA VAL A 392 8.77 1.40 14.71
C VAL A 392 8.58 0.68 13.37
N GLU A 393 8.03 1.35 12.37
CA GLU A 393 7.96 0.84 10.99
C GLU A 393 9.35 0.64 10.38
N GLY A 394 10.27 1.59 10.58
CA GLY A 394 11.68 1.44 10.20
C GLY A 394 12.37 0.27 10.92
N ILE A 395 12.11 0.06 12.22
CA ILE A 395 12.54 -1.15 12.95
C ILE A 395 11.94 -2.40 12.31
N GLY A 396 10.66 -2.37 11.94
CA GLY A 396 9.98 -3.45 11.26
C GLY A 396 10.65 -3.84 9.94
N CYS A 397 11.00 -2.85 9.11
CA CYS A 397 11.75 -3.08 7.87
C CYS A 397 13.16 -3.64 8.13
N ILE A 398 13.85 -3.22 9.19
CA ILE A 398 15.13 -3.80 9.60
C ILE A 398 14.95 -5.27 10.01
N LEU A 399 13.93 -5.59 10.80
CA LEU A 399 13.62 -6.98 11.17
C LEU A 399 13.28 -7.83 9.95
N ALA A 400 12.51 -7.27 9.01
CA ALA A 400 12.17 -7.90 7.74
C ALA A 400 13.40 -8.21 6.89
N ALA A 401 14.35 -7.28 6.81
CA ALA A 401 15.63 -7.50 6.16
C ALA A 401 16.47 -8.57 6.88
N LEU A 402 16.53 -8.55 8.21
CA LEU A 402 17.30 -9.54 8.98
C LEU A 402 16.74 -10.95 8.82
N TRP A 403 15.42 -11.13 8.91
CA TRP A 403 14.76 -12.40 8.64
C TRP A 403 14.76 -12.78 7.16
N GLY A 404 14.94 -11.81 6.26
CA GLY A 404 14.94 -12.07 4.83
C GLY A 404 13.55 -12.40 4.31
N SER A 405 12.57 -11.54 4.56
CA SER A 405 11.26 -11.60 3.89
C SER A 405 11.30 -11.17 2.42
N GLY A 406 12.38 -10.52 1.98
CA GLY A 406 12.59 -10.05 0.60
C GLY A 406 11.94 -8.69 0.33
N ASN A 407 11.31 -8.12 1.34
CA ASN A 407 10.60 -6.86 1.30
C ASN A 407 10.53 -6.25 2.72
N GLY A 408 10.30 -4.95 2.84
CA GLY A 408 10.03 -4.28 4.11
C GLY A 408 8.57 -4.42 4.54
N THR A 409 8.23 -3.77 5.65
CA THR A 409 6.86 -3.75 6.19
C THR A 409 6.30 -2.33 6.20
N THR A 410 5.01 -2.19 5.87
CA THR A 410 4.27 -0.93 5.92
C THR A 410 2.86 -1.14 6.43
N SER A 411 2.15 -0.03 6.66
CA SER A 411 0.74 0.00 7.04
C SER A 411 -0.15 -0.49 5.89
N TYR A 412 -1.17 -1.32 6.20
CA TYR A 412 -2.06 -1.87 5.18
C TYR A 412 -3.35 -1.07 5.03
N SER A 413 -3.42 -0.23 4.00
CA SER A 413 -4.59 0.60 3.69
C SER A 413 -5.87 -0.22 3.44
N GLN A 414 -5.76 -1.46 2.92
CA GLN A 414 -6.93 -2.34 2.72
C GLN A 414 -7.58 -2.72 4.06
N ASN A 415 -6.77 -3.00 5.08
CA ASN A 415 -7.25 -3.32 6.41
C ASN A 415 -7.88 -2.09 7.08
N ILE A 416 -7.32 -0.91 6.85
CA ILE A 416 -7.87 0.36 7.32
C ILE A 416 -9.22 0.65 6.64
N ALA A 417 -9.34 0.41 5.34
CA ALA A 417 -10.61 0.54 4.62
C ALA A 417 -11.66 -0.44 5.17
N ALA A 418 -11.27 -1.69 5.43
CA ALA A 418 -12.15 -2.69 6.03
C ALA A 418 -12.60 -2.31 7.45
N LEU A 419 -11.78 -1.60 8.23
CA LEU A 419 -12.16 -1.07 9.54
C LEU A 419 -13.36 -0.13 9.44
N GLY A 420 -13.43 0.71 8.39
CA GLY A 420 -14.57 1.60 8.15
C GLY A 420 -15.91 0.88 7.89
N ILE A 421 -15.84 -0.39 7.47
CA ILE A 421 -16.98 -1.25 7.14
C ILE A 421 -17.34 -2.16 8.32
N THR A 422 -16.34 -2.84 8.89
CA THR A 422 -16.50 -3.76 10.02
C THR A 422 -16.86 -3.03 11.31
N LYS A 423 -16.48 -1.75 11.42
CA LYS A 423 -16.64 -0.96 12.64
C LYS A 423 -15.92 -1.57 13.84
N VAL A 424 -14.90 -2.40 13.60
CA VAL A 424 -14.05 -3.03 14.61
C VAL A 424 -12.71 -2.31 14.63
N GLY A 425 -12.60 -1.31 15.51
CA GLY A 425 -11.38 -0.53 15.74
C GLY A 425 -10.52 -1.02 16.92
N SER A 426 -10.86 -2.13 17.57
CA SER A 426 -10.13 -2.61 18.75
C SER A 426 -8.69 -3.03 18.43
N ARG A 427 -7.73 -2.49 19.20
CA ARG A 427 -6.31 -2.84 19.07
C ARG A 427 -6.03 -4.30 19.40
N LEU A 428 -6.77 -4.87 20.35
CA LEU A 428 -6.61 -6.24 20.77
C LEU A 428 -6.94 -7.22 19.63
N VAL A 429 -7.92 -6.87 18.79
CA VAL A 429 -8.26 -7.65 17.59
C VAL A 429 -7.10 -7.67 16.61
N LEU A 430 -6.48 -6.52 16.32
CA LEU A 430 -5.34 -6.44 15.41
C LEU A 430 -4.07 -7.08 16.00
N GLN A 431 -3.87 -7.00 17.32
CA GLN A 431 -2.82 -7.76 17.99
C GLN A 431 -3.04 -9.28 17.87
N THR A 432 -4.29 -9.72 17.99
CA THR A 432 -4.66 -11.13 17.78
C THR A 432 -4.40 -11.54 16.33
N ALA A 433 -4.71 -10.67 15.35
CA ALA A 433 -4.36 -10.89 13.94
C ALA A 433 -2.84 -11.06 13.75
N GLY A 434 -2.03 -10.18 14.36
CA GLY A 434 -0.57 -10.28 14.34
C GLY A 434 -0.05 -11.59 14.95
N LEU A 435 -0.63 -12.03 16.07
CA LEU A 435 -0.29 -13.33 16.68
C LEU A 435 -0.67 -14.50 15.77
N LEU A 436 -1.85 -14.45 15.14
CA LEU A 436 -2.29 -15.47 14.18
C LEU A 436 -1.35 -15.52 12.96
N MET A 437 -0.89 -14.38 12.46
CA MET A 437 0.10 -14.31 11.37
C MET A 437 1.43 -14.95 11.76
N ILE A 438 1.89 -14.75 13.00
CA ILE A 438 3.09 -15.44 13.52
C ILE A 438 2.86 -16.95 13.51
N ILE A 439 1.77 -17.43 14.12
CA ILE A 439 1.47 -18.86 14.20
C ILE A 439 1.36 -19.49 12.81
N LEU A 440 0.63 -18.86 11.89
CA LEU A 440 0.45 -19.34 10.53
C LEU A 440 1.76 -19.29 9.72
N GLY A 441 2.61 -18.28 9.96
CA GLY A 441 3.94 -18.20 9.37
C GLY A 441 4.90 -19.29 9.86
N LEU A 442 4.61 -19.94 10.99
CA LEU A 442 5.37 -21.10 11.47
C LEU A 442 4.95 -22.42 10.79
N VAL A 443 3.78 -22.45 10.15
CA VAL A 443 3.22 -23.64 9.51
C VAL A 443 3.62 -23.64 8.03
N GLY A 444 4.68 -24.36 7.66
CA GLY A 444 5.22 -24.32 6.29
C GLY A 444 4.25 -24.84 5.22
N LYS A 445 3.34 -25.75 5.57
CA LYS A 445 2.26 -26.22 4.67
C LYS A 445 1.27 -25.09 4.32
N PHE A 446 1.09 -24.14 5.23
CA PHE A 446 0.20 -23.02 5.01
C PHE A 446 0.70 -22.14 3.85
N GLY A 447 2.00 -21.82 3.83
CA GLY A 447 2.64 -21.13 2.70
C GLY A 447 2.53 -21.91 1.38
N ALA A 448 2.65 -23.25 1.44
CA ALA A 448 2.60 -24.12 0.27
C ALA A 448 1.23 -24.16 -0.41
N ILE A 449 0.13 -24.11 0.36
CA ILE A 449 -1.24 -24.05 -0.18
C ILE A 449 -1.38 -22.87 -1.15
N PHE A 450 -0.77 -21.73 -0.84
CA PHE A 450 -0.93 -20.52 -1.68
C PHE A 450 -0.16 -20.56 -2.98
N ILE A 451 0.87 -21.40 -3.08
CA ILE A 451 1.60 -21.63 -4.34
C ILE A 451 0.74 -22.43 -5.33
N THR A 452 -0.27 -23.16 -4.83
CA THR A 452 -1.22 -23.89 -5.68
C THR A 452 -2.25 -22.99 -6.36
N ILE A 453 -2.28 -21.70 -6.04
CA ILE A 453 -3.15 -20.74 -6.73
C ILE A 453 -2.59 -20.54 -8.14
N PRO A 454 -3.38 -20.79 -9.21
CA PRO A 454 -2.90 -20.61 -10.57
C PRO A 454 -2.52 -19.16 -10.89
N ASP A 455 -1.47 -18.99 -11.70
CA ASP A 455 -0.98 -17.69 -12.17
C ASP A 455 -2.07 -16.75 -12.72
N PRO A 456 -3.03 -17.19 -13.57
CA PRO A 456 -4.06 -16.27 -14.07
C PRO A 456 -5.04 -15.79 -12.98
N VAL A 457 -5.27 -16.56 -11.92
CA VAL A 457 -6.08 -16.12 -10.77
C VAL A 457 -5.35 -15.01 -10.01
N ILE A 458 -4.06 -15.18 -9.77
CA ILE A 458 -3.20 -14.16 -9.16
C ILE A 458 -3.13 -12.91 -10.05
N GLY A 459 -3.03 -13.08 -11.38
CA GLY A 459 -3.05 -11.98 -12.34
C GLY A 459 -4.33 -11.15 -12.27
N GLY A 460 -5.49 -11.81 -12.21
CA GLY A 460 -6.78 -11.13 -12.03
C GLY A 460 -6.87 -10.34 -10.71
N MET A 461 -6.34 -10.90 -9.62
CA MET A 461 -6.22 -10.18 -8.35
C MET A 461 -5.30 -8.95 -8.48
N PHE A 462 -4.14 -9.07 -9.14
CA PHE A 462 -3.20 -7.98 -9.34
C PHE A 462 -3.80 -6.83 -10.14
N LEU A 463 -4.59 -7.12 -11.18
CA LEU A 463 -5.30 -6.09 -11.96
C LEU A 463 -6.19 -5.22 -11.07
N VAL A 464 -6.98 -5.83 -10.17
CA VAL A 464 -7.83 -5.08 -9.24
C VAL A 464 -7.00 -4.34 -8.19
N MET A 465 -6.02 -5.02 -7.59
CA MET A 465 -5.24 -4.47 -6.48
C MET A 465 -4.37 -3.27 -6.91
N PHE A 466 -3.62 -3.40 -8.01
CA PHE A 466 -2.78 -2.31 -8.51
C PHE A 466 -3.62 -1.14 -9.05
N GLY A 467 -4.76 -1.42 -9.69
CA GLY A 467 -5.72 -0.40 -10.09
C GLY A 467 -6.26 0.39 -8.90
N MET A 468 -6.61 -0.29 -7.80
CA MET A 468 -7.03 0.37 -6.56
C MET A 468 -5.91 1.19 -5.91
N ILE A 469 -4.66 0.70 -5.88
CA ILE A 469 -3.51 1.47 -5.37
C ILE A 469 -3.31 2.74 -6.19
N ALA A 470 -3.37 2.64 -7.52
CA ALA A 470 -3.28 3.80 -8.40
C ALA A 470 -4.40 4.83 -8.12
N ALA A 471 -5.64 4.34 -7.94
CA ALA A 471 -6.79 5.17 -7.59
C ALA A 471 -6.65 5.85 -6.22
N VAL A 472 -6.07 5.20 -5.21
CA VAL A 472 -5.76 5.81 -3.91
C VAL A 472 -4.78 6.98 -4.08
N GLY A 473 -3.77 6.83 -4.94
CA GLY A 473 -2.87 7.93 -5.32
C GLY A 473 -3.63 9.12 -5.89
N ILE A 474 -4.54 8.89 -6.84
CA ILE A 474 -5.42 9.93 -7.44
C ILE A 474 -6.32 10.56 -6.37
N SER A 475 -6.82 9.79 -5.40
CA SER A 475 -7.73 10.31 -4.37
C SER A 475 -7.10 11.38 -3.47
N ASN A 476 -5.76 11.43 -3.37
CA ASN A 476 -5.05 12.50 -2.64
C ASN A 476 -5.15 13.86 -3.35
N LEU A 477 -5.52 13.88 -4.63
CA LEU A 477 -5.77 15.11 -5.38
C LEU A 477 -7.08 15.80 -4.98
N GLN A 478 -7.96 15.15 -4.19
CA GLN A 478 -9.17 15.77 -3.66
C GLN A 478 -8.89 17.04 -2.83
N TYR A 479 -7.65 17.19 -2.34
CA TYR A 479 -7.23 18.34 -1.55
C TYR A 479 -6.65 19.47 -2.41
N VAL A 480 -6.32 19.20 -3.67
CA VAL A 480 -5.62 20.10 -4.60
C VAL A 480 -6.63 20.82 -5.50
N ASP A 481 -6.37 22.09 -5.83
CA ASP A 481 -7.17 22.78 -6.84
C ASP A 481 -6.78 22.31 -8.25
N LEU A 482 -7.61 21.43 -8.82
CA LEU A 482 -7.43 20.88 -10.17
C LEU A 482 -7.89 21.82 -11.29
N ASN A 483 -8.44 23.00 -10.97
CA ASN A 483 -8.70 24.03 -11.99
C ASN A 483 -7.45 24.85 -12.33
N SER A 484 -6.40 24.76 -11.51
CA SER A 484 -5.14 25.45 -11.75
C SER A 484 -4.32 24.75 -12.84
N SER A 485 -3.98 25.48 -13.89
CA SER A 485 -3.10 25.00 -14.97
C SER A 485 -1.71 24.61 -14.44
N ARG A 486 -1.20 25.30 -13.42
CA ARG A 486 0.05 24.95 -12.71
C ARG A 486 -0.03 23.54 -12.15
N ASN A 487 -1.08 23.25 -11.40
CA ASN A 487 -1.23 21.97 -10.71
C ASN A 487 -1.43 20.82 -11.70
N LEU A 488 -2.24 21.03 -12.74
CA LEU A 488 -2.42 20.06 -13.82
C LEU A 488 -1.11 19.76 -14.55
N LEU A 489 -0.28 20.77 -14.83
CA LEU A 489 1.03 20.58 -15.45
C LEU A 489 1.97 19.76 -14.56
N ILE A 490 2.09 20.12 -13.28
CA ILE A 490 2.94 19.39 -12.32
C ILE A 490 2.52 17.93 -12.23
N LEU A 491 1.21 17.68 -12.05
CA LEU A 491 0.65 16.34 -11.93
C LEU A 491 0.86 15.51 -13.20
N GLY A 492 0.51 16.08 -14.36
CA GLY A 492 0.61 15.40 -15.65
C GLY A 492 2.06 15.07 -16.00
N PHE A 493 2.97 16.05 -15.88
CA PHE A 493 4.38 15.86 -16.17
C PHE A 493 5.02 14.82 -15.24
N SER A 494 4.84 14.95 -13.92
CA SER A 494 5.42 14.02 -12.95
C SER A 494 4.94 12.58 -13.17
N THR A 495 3.64 12.36 -13.37
CA THR A 495 3.08 11.03 -13.60
C THR A 495 3.58 10.44 -14.92
N PHE A 496 3.55 11.21 -16.01
CA PHE A 496 3.97 10.72 -17.31
C PHE A 496 5.48 10.45 -17.38
N SER A 497 6.31 11.35 -16.86
CA SER A 497 7.76 11.13 -16.77
C SER A 497 8.11 9.91 -15.91
N GLY A 498 7.34 9.65 -14.85
CA GLY A 498 7.48 8.48 -14.00
C GLY A 498 7.17 7.15 -14.69
N LEU A 499 6.50 7.15 -15.85
CA LEU A 499 6.33 5.98 -16.70
C LEU A 499 7.37 5.94 -17.82
N VAL A 500 7.59 7.06 -18.50
CA VAL A 500 8.43 7.14 -19.69
C VAL A 500 9.90 6.90 -19.39
N LEU A 501 10.47 7.61 -18.41
CA LEU A 501 11.91 7.53 -18.14
C LEU A 501 12.33 6.12 -17.72
N PRO A 502 11.70 5.49 -16.71
CA PRO A 502 12.06 4.12 -16.34
C PRO A 502 11.94 3.11 -17.47
N THR A 503 10.86 3.18 -18.25
CA THR A 503 10.63 2.28 -19.38
C THR A 503 11.71 2.44 -20.45
N TRP A 504 12.11 3.68 -20.73
CA TRP A 504 13.19 3.98 -21.68
C TRP A 504 14.54 3.47 -21.17
N PHE A 505 14.88 3.71 -19.90
CA PHE A 505 16.11 3.21 -19.29
C PHE A 505 16.17 1.67 -19.26
N HIS A 506 15.05 1.00 -19.01
CA HIS A 506 14.96 -0.46 -19.06
C HIS A 506 15.19 -1.01 -20.49
N SER A 507 14.69 -0.30 -21.50
CA SER A 507 14.82 -0.69 -22.91
C SER A 507 16.20 -0.36 -23.50
N ASN A 508 17.00 0.49 -22.85
CA ASN A 508 18.31 0.94 -23.32
C ASN A 508 19.41 0.66 -22.26
N PRO A 509 19.70 -0.61 -21.96
CA PRO A 509 20.74 -0.95 -21.00
C PRO A 509 22.12 -0.51 -21.50
N GLY A 510 22.96 -0.01 -20.59
CA GLY A 510 24.35 0.38 -20.89
C GLY A 510 24.53 1.76 -21.54
N ILE A 511 23.47 2.59 -21.61
CA ILE A 511 23.55 3.95 -22.16
C ILE A 511 24.31 4.94 -21.26
N ILE A 512 24.32 4.67 -19.95
CA ILE A 512 25.06 5.47 -18.98
C ILE A 512 26.44 4.85 -18.83
N ASP A 513 27.46 5.60 -19.26
CA ASP A 513 28.87 5.28 -19.08
C ASP A 513 29.60 6.56 -18.64
N THR A 514 29.56 6.83 -17.33
CA THR A 514 30.29 7.95 -16.73
C THR A 514 31.77 7.63 -16.47
N GLY A 515 32.20 6.40 -16.78
CA GLY A 515 33.50 5.85 -16.39
C GLY A 515 33.58 5.37 -14.94
N VAL A 516 32.56 5.61 -14.11
CA VAL A 516 32.47 5.15 -12.72
C VAL A 516 31.28 4.21 -12.56
N LYS A 517 31.54 2.90 -12.54
CA LYS A 517 30.51 1.84 -12.47
C LYS A 517 29.50 2.03 -11.35
N GLU A 518 29.95 2.48 -10.18
CA GLU A 518 29.06 2.70 -9.03
C GLU A 518 28.09 3.86 -9.29
N LEU A 519 28.56 4.95 -9.92
CA LEU A 519 27.71 6.08 -10.27
C LEU A 519 26.70 5.69 -11.35
N ASP A 520 27.13 4.92 -12.35
CA ASP A 520 26.26 4.42 -13.41
C ASP A 520 25.13 3.57 -12.83
N GLN A 521 25.45 2.67 -11.88
CA GLN A 521 24.43 1.85 -11.20
C GLN A 521 23.46 2.70 -10.37
N VAL A 522 23.96 3.72 -9.64
CA VAL A 522 23.10 4.63 -8.88
C VAL A 522 22.11 5.34 -9.80
N ILE A 523 22.60 5.88 -10.92
CA ILE A 523 21.76 6.56 -11.92
C ILE A 523 20.75 5.56 -12.47
N VAL A 524 21.18 4.37 -12.91
CA VAL A 524 20.27 3.36 -13.47
C VAL A 524 19.18 2.97 -12.48
N VAL A 525 19.51 2.70 -11.22
CA VAL A 525 18.52 2.29 -10.22
C VAL A 525 17.53 3.42 -9.91
N LEU A 526 17.98 4.67 -9.76
CA LEU A 526 17.09 5.81 -9.50
C LEU A 526 16.17 6.08 -10.70
N PHE A 527 16.71 6.07 -11.92
CA PHE A 527 15.94 6.37 -13.14
C PHE A 527 15.04 5.23 -13.59
N THR A 528 15.29 3.98 -13.18
CA THR A 528 14.37 2.85 -13.37
C THR A 528 13.32 2.72 -12.26
N THR A 529 13.42 3.51 -11.20
CA THR A 529 12.43 3.55 -10.11
C THR A 529 11.30 4.53 -10.42
N HIS A 530 10.18 4.02 -10.93
CA HIS A 530 9.02 4.79 -11.38
C HIS A 530 8.50 5.81 -10.35
N MET A 531 8.20 5.33 -9.14
CA MET A 531 7.73 6.15 -8.03
C MET A 531 8.72 7.24 -7.62
N PHE A 532 10.04 7.01 -7.74
CA PHE A 532 11.06 8.01 -7.43
C PHE A 532 10.96 9.16 -8.42
N ILE A 533 10.90 8.86 -9.72
CA ILE A 533 10.83 9.88 -10.77
C ILE A 533 9.56 10.72 -10.65
N GLY A 534 8.40 10.10 -10.43
CA GLY A 534 7.16 10.86 -10.25
C GLY A 534 7.17 11.71 -8.97
N GLY A 535 7.62 11.15 -7.85
CA GLY A 535 7.75 11.90 -6.60
C GLY A 535 8.77 13.03 -6.68
N PHE A 536 9.91 12.79 -7.32
CA PHE A 536 10.97 13.78 -7.52
C PHE A 536 10.48 14.96 -8.34
N PHE A 537 9.89 14.72 -9.52
CA PHE A 537 9.37 15.82 -10.34
C PHE A 537 8.18 16.51 -9.69
N GLY A 538 7.27 15.77 -9.06
CA GLY A 538 6.16 16.35 -8.30
C GLY A 538 6.65 17.26 -7.18
N PHE A 539 7.67 16.82 -6.43
CA PHE A 539 8.28 17.59 -5.35
C PHE A 539 9.03 18.82 -5.84
N VAL A 540 9.93 18.67 -6.82
CA VAL A 540 10.74 19.77 -7.34
C VAL A 540 9.83 20.83 -7.94
N LEU A 541 8.94 20.45 -8.86
CA LEU A 541 8.09 21.41 -9.56
C LEU A 541 7.09 22.10 -8.63
N ASP A 542 6.53 21.39 -7.64
CA ASP A 542 5.61 22.01 -6.68
C ASP A 542 6.31 23.02 -5.75
N ASN A 543 7.61 22.88 -5.52
CA ASN A 543 8.37 23.84 -4.70
C ASN A 543 9.03 24.96 -5.53
N THR A 544 9.33 24.73 -6.81
CA THR A 544 9.96 25.75 -7.66
C THR A 544 8.95 26.62 -8.41
N ILE A 545 7.78 26.09 -8.79
CA ILE A 545 6.76 26.85 -9.50
C ILE A 545 5.91 27.63 -8.49
N PRO A 546 5.81 28.97 -8.59
CA PRO A 546 5.03 29.79 -7.67
C PRO A 546 3.57 29.32 -7.56
N GLY A 547 3.04 29.19 -6.34
CA GLY A 547 1.66 28.79 -6.09
C GLY A 547 1.28 28.97 -4.62
N THR A 548 0.00 29.19 -4.33
CA THR A 548 -0.46 29.44 -2.95
C THR A 548 -0.64 28.13 -2.16
N GLU A 549 -0.52 28.14 -0.82
CA GLU A 549 -0.75 26.93 -0.01
C GLU A 549 -2.17 26.36 -0.14
N LYS A 550 -3.16 27.20 -0.46
CA LYS A 550 -4.54 26.79 -0.71
C LYS A 550 -4.65 26.05 -2.04
N GLU A 551 -4.09 26.63 -3.11
CA GLU A 551 -4.05 26.04 -4.44
C GLU A 551 -3.30 24.70 -4.45
N ARG A 552 -2.16 24.61 -3.73
CA ARG A 552 -1.38 23.37 -3.55
C ARG A 552 -2.10 22.30 -2.73
N GLY A 553 -3.19 22.65 -2.05
CA GLY A 553 -3.94 21.76 -1.17
C GLY A 553 -3.30 21.51 0.20
N ILE A 554 -2.15 22.11 0.50
CA ILE A 554 -1.43 21.94 1.76
C ILE A 554 -2.28 22.44 2.93
N LYS A 555 -2.98 23.57 2.78
CA LYS A 555 -3.81 24.12 3.86
C LYS A 555 -4.99 23.21 4.19
N SER A 556 -5.72 22.73 3.17
CA SER A 556 -6.87 21.83 3.34
C SER A 556 -6.44 20.48 3.92
N TRP A 557 -5.33 19.94 3.44
CA TRP A 557 -4.74 18.71 3.94
C TRP A 557 -4.27 18.89 5.40
N ARG A 558 -3.54 19.96 5.71
CA ARG A 558 -3.05 20.26 7.06
C ARG A 558 -4.18 20.56 8.04
N LYS A 559 -5.25 21.23 7.62
CA LYS A 559 -6.44 21.47 8.46
C LYS A 559 -7.05 20.13 8.90
N LYS A 560 -7.23 19.20 7.97
CA LYS A 560 -7.75 17.84 8.26
C LYS A 560 -6.80 16.99 9.12
N VAL A 561 -5.51 17.29 9.07
CA VAL A 561 -4.42 16.67 9.87
C VAL A 561 -4.31 17.30 11.28
N THR A 562 -4.69 18.58 11.45
CA THR A 562 -4.38 19.38 12.65
C THR A 562 -5.60 19.79 13.46
N GLU A 563 -6.78 19.95 12.84
CA GLU A 563 -8.02 20.37 13.50
C GLU A 563 -9.03 19.22 13.57
N GLU A 564 -9.10 18.58 14.73
CA GLU A 564 -10.34 18.39 15.47
C GLU A 564 -9.98 18.23 16.96
N GLY A 565 -10.42 19.21 17.75
CA GLY A 565 -10.05 19.40 19.15
C GLY A 565 -10.60 18.28 20.02
N SER A 566 -9.70 17.52 20.63
CA SER A 566 -10.00 16.55 21.66
C SER A 566 -9.25 16.93 22.94
N THR A 567 -9.95 16.87 24.07
CA THR A 567 -9.41 17.16 25.40
C THR A 567 -8.18 16.28 25.71
N MET A 568 -7.28 16.72 26.60
CA MET A 568 -6.06 15.96 26.95
C MET A 568 -6.33 14.49 27.35
N THR A 569 -7.53 14.19 27.84
CA THR A 569 -8.00 12.87 28.26
C THR A 569 -8.13 11.87 27.09
N GLU A 570 -8.48 12.33 25.88
CA GLU A 570 -8.70 11.48 24.70
C GLU A 570 -7.40 11.06 24.00
N ARG A 571 -6.31 11.82 24.17
CA ARG A 571 -4.99 11.48 23.59
C ARG A 571 -4.26 10.34 24.31
N SER A 572 -4.78 9.86 25.43
CA SER A 572 -4.21 8.75 26.21
C SER A 572 -4.10 7.43 25.42
N CYS A 573 -4.88 7.28 24.34
CA CYS A 573 -4.77 6.12 23.44
C CYS A 573 -3.39 6.00 22.77
N TYR A 574 -2.62 7.10 22.70
CA TYR A 574 -1.28 7.16 22.11
C TYR A 574 -0.13 6.99 23.12
N ASP A 575 -0.41 6.87 24.42
CA ASP A 575 0.63 6.74 25.45
C ASP A 575 1.32 5.37 25.43
N ILE A 576 2.60 5.26 25.79
CA ILE A 576 3.30 3.97 25.80
C ILE A 576 2.91 3.18 27.07
N PRO A 577 2.44 1.93 26.98
CA PRO A 577 2.05 1.16 28.15
C PRO A 577 3.25 0.98 29.12
N PHE A 578 2.99 1.10 30.42
CA PHE A 578 3.94 0.91 31.55
C PHE A 578 5.12 1.91 31.64
N CYS A 579 5.53 2.55 30.55
CA CYS A 579 6.68 3.47 30.53
C CYS A 579 6.30 4.94 30.65
N THR A 580 5.09 5.37 30.27
CA THR A 580 4.72 6.80 30.22
C THR A 580 4.89 7.51 31.56
N ASN A 581 4.48 6.91 32.68
CA ASN A 581 4.60 7.54 34.00
C ASN A 581 6.08 7.71 34.44
N CYS A 582 6.94 6.78 34.02
CA CYS A 582 8.39 6.87 34.29
C CYS A 582 9.07 7.89 33.37
N LEU A 583 8.69 7.92 32.10
CA LEU A 583 9.24 8.83 31.09
C LEU A 583 8.82 10.28 31.34
N GLN A 584 7.60 10.53 31.80
CA GLN A 584 7.15 11.88 32.16
C GLN A 584 7.89 12.46 33.37
N ARG A 585 8.56 11.62 34.17
CA ARG A 585 9.31 12.04 35.37
C ARG A 585 10.63 12.75 35.05
N PHE A 586 11.23 12.49 33.88
CA PHE A 586 12.51 13.10 33.48
C PHE A 586 12.31 14.20 32.44
N LYS A 587 12.78 15.43 32.75
CA LYS A 587 12.63 16.60 31.87
C LYS A 587 13.32 16.45 30.50
N PHE A 588 14.37 15.63 30.40
CA PHE A 588 15.07 15.37 29.14
C PHE A 588 14.16 14.75 28.06
N PHE A 589 13.20 13.91 28.46
CA PHE A 589 12.28 13.24 27.53
C PHE A 589 11.26 14.18 26.88
N GLN A 590 11.16 15.44 27.32
CA GLN A 590 10.34 16.46 26.68
C GLN A 590 10.95 16.99 25.37
N TYR A 591 12.23 16.68 25.11
CA TYR A 591 12.95 17.06 23.89
C TYR A 591 12.96 15.95 22.83
N LEU A 592 12.57 14.71 23.18
CA LEU A 592 12.55 13.59 22.25
C LEU A 592 11.22 13.55 21.46
N PRO A 593 11.26 13.75 20.13
CA PRO A 593 10.06 14.01 19.33
C PRO A 593 9.20 12.79 19.07
N PHE A 594 9.58 11.60 19.54
CA PHE A 594 8.82 10.35 19.44
C PHE A 594 8.15 9.94 20.78
N LEU A 595 8.41 10.67 21.87
CA LEU A 595 7.85 10.35 23.19
C LEU A 595 6.56 11.16 23.48
N PRO A 596 5.61 10.61 24.25
CA PRO A 596 4.38 11.32 24.63
C PRO A 596 4.60 12.64 25.38
N SER A 597 5.74 12.78 26.06
CA SER A 597 6.12 13.99 26.79
C SER A 597 6.60 15.14 25.90
N TYR A 598 6.70 14.94 24.58
CA TYR A 598 7.20 15.93 23.65
C TYR A 598 6.28 17.16 23.56
N LYS A 599 6.85 18.35 23.79
CA LYS A 599 6.21 19.64 23.53
C LYS A 599 6.73 20.21 22.22
N SER A 600 5.87 20.38 21.21
CA SER A 600 6.26 20.98 19.94
C SER A 600 6.81 22.41 20.15
N PRO A 601 7.74 22.89 19.30
CA PRO A 601 8.31 24.23 19.41
C PRO A 601 7.25 25.34 19.37
N GLU A 602 6.16 25.12 18.62
CA GLU A 602 5.02 26.05 18.47
C GLU A 602 4.19 26.20 19.77
N LEU A 603 4.32 25.27 20.73
CA LEU A 603 3.68 25.33 22.06
C LEU A 603 4.65 25.86 23.15
N ARG A 604 5.86 26.31 22.78
CA ARG A 604 6.88 26.82 23.72
C ARG A 604 7.02 28.35 23.72
N THR A 605 6.35 29.03 22.80
CA THR A 605 6.12 30.49 22.77
C THR A 605 4.73 30.77 23.28
#